data_AF-A0A2V6YZL4-F1
#
_entry.id   AF-A0A2V6YZL4-F1
#
_cell.length_a   1.000
_cell.length_b   1.000
_cell.length_c   1.000
_cell.angle_alpha   90.00
_cell.angle_beta   90.00
_cell.angle_gamma   90.00
#
_symmetry.space_group_name_H-M   'P 1'
#
loop_
_entity.id
_entity.type
_entity.pdbx_description
1 polymer ?
#
loop_
_entity_poly.entity_id
_entity_poly.type
_entity_poly.pdbx_seq_one_letter_code
_entity_poly.pdbx_strand_id
1 'polypeptide(L)'
;MNMGKRRELVIVGSVAVTLLWSSTTPALAQSPQGGFAHVINAARAHPGCLGVETGQTSSGKRIIFAWFENKKALVGWYHSDVHQKAMKTAFPNQTWDREPLPDLPEDSGPILAIVSLKLLDTPRPDATSMPIASIGIELYTPLPGGVAVGGRFAPDAIKVRGLREIPLGTAQGQPR
;
A
#
# COMPACT_ATOMS: atom_id res chain seq x y z
N MET A 1 58.16 -55.08 -22.92
CA MET A 1 57.75 -56.36 -23.54
C MET A 1 56.24 -56.41 -23.60
N ASN A 2 55.75 -56.56 -24.83
CA ASN A 2 54.43 -56.95 -25.35
C ASN A 2 53.08 -56.51 -24.76
N MET A 3 52.29 -56.10 -25.76
CA MET A 3 50.88 -55.76 -25.87
C MET A 3 49.94 -56.95 -25.54
N GLY A 4 48.76 -56.66 -25.00
CA GLY A 4 47.70 -57.65 -24.81
C GLY A 4 46.30 -57.02 -24.72
N LYS A 5 45.67 -56.82 -25.88
CA LYS A 5 44.24 -56.50 -26.06
C LYS A 5 43.36 -57.64 -25.50
N ARG A 6 42.21 -57.31 -24.90
CA ARG A 6 40.93 -58.02 -25.16
C ARG A 6 39.71 -57.21 -24.72
N ARG A 7 38.66 -57.35 -25.53
CA ARG A 7 37.39 -56.63 -25.60
C ARG A 7 36.30 -57.30 -24.74
N GLU A 8 35.31 -56.47 -24.37
CA GLU A 8 33.86 -56.74 -24.30
C GLU A 8 33.31 -57.57 -23.12
N LEU A 9 32.53 -56.90 -22.23
CA LEU A 9 31.05 -56.82 -22.16
C LEU A 9 30.56 -57.95 -21.21
N VAL A 10 29.89 -57.69 -20.07
CA VAL A 10 28.42 -57.59 -19.95
C VAL A 10 28.01 -57.74 -18.47
N ILE A 11 27.19 -56.78 -17.98
CA ILE A 11 26.07 -56.91 -17.00
C ILE A 11 26.41 -57.33 -15.56
N VAL A 12 25.82 -56.89 -14.46
CA VAL A 12 24.84 -55.87 -14.01
C VAL A 12 25.00 -55.90 -12.47
N GLY A 13 24.89 -54.78 -11.77
CA GLY A 13 24.93 -54.78 -10.31
C GLY A 13 24.62 -53.42 -9.70
N SER A 14 23.33 -53.18 -9.52
CA SER A 14 22.69 -51.95 -9.05
C SER A 14 23.17 -51.45 -7.67
N VAL A 15 23.47 -50.15 -7.56
CA VAL A 15 23.14 -49.35 -6.37
C VAL A 15 22.69 -47.96 -6.85
N ALA A 16 21.38 -47.74 -6.81
CA ALA A 16 20.78 -46.44 -6.99
C ALA A 16 20.99 -45.61 -5.72
N VAL A 17 21.80 -44.55 -5.80
CA VAL A 17 21.81 -43.47 -4.81
C VAL A 17 21.17 -42.27 -5.47
N THR A 18 19.84 -42.22 -5.45
CA THR A 18 19.08 -41.00 -5.73
C THR A 18 19.22 -40.07 -4.53
N LEU A 19 20.18 -39.13 -4.61
CA LEU A 19 20.18 -37.95 -3.75
C LEU A 19 18.94 -37.11 -4.09
N LEU A 20 17.88 -37.29 -3.30
CA LEU A 20 16.78 -36.35 -3.18
C LEU A 20 17.33 -35.09 -2.49
N TRP A 21 17.78 -34.11 -3.28
CA TRP A 21 17.85 -32.74 -2.80
C TRP A 21 16.43 -32.22 -2.63
N SER A 22 15.89 -32.43 -1.43
CA SER A 22 14.76 -31.66 -0.94
C SER A 22 15.20 -30.21 -0.85
N SER A 23 14.98 -29.43 -1.90
CA SER A 23 15.01 -27.98 -1.82
C SER A 23 13.90 -27.55 -0.87
N THR A 24 14.24 -27.38 0.41
CA THR A 24 13.44 -26.59 1.34
C THR A 24 13.44 -25.16 0.81
N THR A 25 12.44 -24.83 0.00
CA THR A 25 12.14 -23.44 -0.33
C THR A 25 11.83 -22.75 0.99
N PRO A 26 12.62 -21.76 1.44
CA PRO A 26 12.21 -20.99 2.61
C PRO A 26 10.90 -20.32 2.22
N ALA A 27 9.84 -20.62 2.99
CA ALA A 27 8.61 -19.85 2.93
C ALA A 27 9.00 -18.41 3.28
N LEU A 28 9.08 -17.53 2.27
CA LEU A 28 9.18 -16.10 2.48
C LEU A 28 7.98 -15.71 3.33
N ALA A 29 8.21 -15.55 4.63
CA ALA A 29 7.28 -14.86 5.50
C ALA A 29 6.92 -13.56 4.78
N GLN A 30 5.64 -13.36 4.46
CA GLN A 30 5.17 -12.18 3.75
C GLN A 30 5.69 -10.97 4.52
N SER A 31 6.66 -10.26 3.93
CA SER A 31 7.21 -9.06 4.54
C SER A 31 6.04 -8.15 4.92
N PRO A 32 6.03 -7.46 6.07
CA PRO A 32 4.97 -6.51 6.44
C PRO A 32 4.66 -5.47 5.33
N GLN A 33 5.62 -5.26 4.44
CA GLN A 33 5.50 -4.49 3.20
C GLN A 33 4.40 -5.01 2.25
N GLY A 34 4.22 -6.32 2.12
CA GLY A 34 3.18 -6.94 1.28
C GLY A 34 1.77 -6.72 1.82
N GLY A 35 1.59 -6.71 3.15
CA GLY A 35 0.31 -6.42 3.79
C GLY A 35 -0.13 -4.97 3.55
N PHE A 36 0.81 -4.02 3.64
CA PHE A 36 0.52 -2.61 3.42
C PHE A 36 0.19 -2.29 1.95
N ALA A 37 0.93 -2.90 1.01
CA ALA A 37 0.65 -2.78 -0.41
C ALA A 37 -0.75 -3.31 -0.78
N HIS A 38 -1.20 -4.40 -0.16
CA HIS A 38 -2.54 -4.93 -0.36
C HIS A 38 -3.63 -3.93 0.07
N VAL A 39 -3.48 -3.28 1.22
CA VAL A 39 -4.43 -2.26 1.71
C VAL A 39 -4.49 -1.06 0.75
N ILE A 40 -3.34 -0.59 0.26
CA ILE A 40 -3.28 0.52 -0.71
C ILE A 40 -4.01 0.15 -2.01
N ASN A 41 -3.77 -1.04 -2.55
CA ASN A 41 -4.40 -1.50 -3.78
C ASN A 41 -5.92 -1.67 -3.60
N ALA A 42 -6.36 -2.21 -2.46
CA ALA A 42 -7.77 -2.33 -2.13
C ALA A 42 -8.44 -0.96 -1.99
N ALA A 43 -7.79 0.01 -1.36
CA ALA A 43 -8.29 1.39 -1.27
C ALA A 43 -8.46 2.00 -2.66
N ARG A 44 -7.45 1.88 -3.53
CA ARG A 44 -7.50 2.39 -4.91
C ARG A 44 -8.65 1.77 -5.72
N ALA A 45 -8.96 0.50 -5.48
CA ALA A 45 -10.05 -0.21 -6.15
C ALA A 45 -11.43 0.00 -5.50
N HIS A 46 -11.51 0.67 -4.35
CA HIS A 46 -12.76 0.86 -3.63
C HIS A 46 -13.69 1.82 -4.40
N PRO A 47 -14.99 1.49 -4.56
CA PRO A 47 -15.95 2.40 -5.18
C PRO A 47 -15.94 3.79 -4.53
N GLY A 48 -15.79 4.83 -5.34
CA GLY A 48 -15.71 6.21 -4.87
C GLY A 48 -14.34 6.63 -4.33
N CYS A 49 -13.31 5.77 -4.35
CA CYS A 49 -11.93 6.23 -4.23
C CYS A 49 -11.50 6.89 -5.55
N LEU A 50 -11.06 8.14 -5.47
CA LEU A 50 -10.68 8.97 -6.63
C LEU A 50 -9.19 8.87 -6.97
N GLY A 51 -8.39 8.34 -6.05
CA GLY A 51 -6.96 8.17 -6.23
C GLY A 51 -6.25 7.95 -4.91
N VAL A 52 -5.11 7.26 -4.98
CA VAL A 52 -4.23 7.03 -3.84
C VAL A 52 -2.81 7.38 -4.24
N GLU A 53 -2.16 8.22 -3.45
CA GLU A 53 -0.74 8.54 -3.55
C GLU A 53 -0.01 8.07 -2.30
N THR A 54 1.26 7.73 -2.46
CA THR A 54 2.10 7.30 -1.33
C THR A 54 3.43 8.05 -1.33
N GLY A 55 3.97 8.31 -0.16
CA GLY A 55 5.27 8.94 -0.02
C GLY A 55 5.97 8.57 1.28
N GLN A 56 7.11 9.19 1.50
CA GLN A 56 7.86 9.08 2.75
C GLN A 56 8.31 10.47 3.19
N THR A 57 8.15 10.79 4.48
CA THR A 57 8.69 12.02 5.06
C THR A 57 10.18 11.87 5.35
N SER A 58 10.89 12.99 5.45
CA SER A 58 12.30 13.01 5.91
C SER A 58 12.50 12.42 7.31
N SER A 59 11.46 12.43 8.15
CA SER A 59 11.44 11.80 9.48
C SER A 59 11.17 10.29 9.47
N GLY A 60 11.05 9.69 8.27
CA GLY A 60 10.89 8.26 8.05
C GLY A 60 9.46 7.75 8.08
N LYS A 61 8.45 8.63 8.17
CA LYS A 61 7.04 8.21 8.14
C LYS A 61 6.65 7.83 6.71
N ARG A 62 6.01 6.69 6.52
CA ARG A 62 5.30 6.35 5.28
C ARG A 62 3.95 7.07 5.30
N ILE A 63 3.62 7.73 4.20
CA ILE A 63 2.37 8.49 4.07
C ILE A 63 1.52 7.87 2.97
N ILE A 64 0.22 7.71 3.23
CA ILE A 64 -0.80 7.45 2.21
C ILE A 64 -1.71 8.68 2.14
N PHE A 65 -2.01 9.11 0.93
CA PHE A 65 -3.03 10.11 0.63
C PHE A 65 -4.11 9.44 -0.21
N ALA A 66 -5.28 9.18 0.37
CA ALA A 66 -6.39 8.55 -0.32
C ALA A 66 -7.54 9.54 -0.45
N TRP A 67 -7.97 9.81 -1.67
CA TRP A 67 -9.09 10.69 -1.96
C TRP A 67 -10.37 9.89 -2.14
N PHE A 68 -11.45 10.34 -1.51
CA PHE A 68 -12.79 9.78 -1.65
C PHE A 68 -13.74 10.86 -2.15
N GLU A 69 -14.70 10.50 -2.99
CA GLU A 69 -15.64 11.45 -3.61
C GLU A 69 -16.58 12.12 -2.61
N ASN A 70 -16.93 11.44 -1.51
CA ASN A 70 -17.88 11.88 -0.50
C ASN A 70 -17.73 11.05 0.79
N LYS A 71 -18.49 11.44 1.82
CA LYS A 71 -18.60 10.73 3.09
C LYS A 71 -18.98 9.26 2.91
N LYS A 72 -19.98 8.96 2.07
CA LYS A 72 -20.45 7.60 1.82
C LYS A 72 -19.35 6.68 1.32
N ALA A 73 -18.52 7.11 0.37
CA ALA A 73 -17.39 6.34 -0.14
C ALA A 73 -16.34 6.08 0.95
N LEU A 74 -16.00 7.08 1.77
CA LEU A 74 -15.05 6.92 2.87
C LEU A 74 -15.58 6.00 3.98
N VAL A 75 -16.84 6.13 4.36
CA VAL A 75 -17.51 5.25 5.34
C VAL A 75 -17.64 3.82 4.79
N GLY A 76 -17.94 3.67 3.50
CA GLY A 76 -17.90 2.38 2.81
C GLY A 76 -16.53 1.72 2.88
N TRP A 77 -15.46 2.51 2.67
CA TRP A 77 -14.09 2.03 2.84
C TRP A 77 -13.80 1.62 4.29
N TYR A 78 -14.22 2.46 5.25
CA TYR A 78 -14.07 2.19 6.68
C TYR A 78 -14.66 0.83 7.06
N HIS A 79 -15.85 0.49 6.56
CA HIS A 79 -16.51 -0.79 6.84
C HIS A 79 -16.05 -1.96 5.97
N SER A 80 -15.18 -1.74 4.98
CA SER A 80 -14.71 -2.84 4.12
C SER A 80 -13.91 -3.88 4.89
N ASP A 81 -14.02 -5.14 4.48
CA ASP A 81 -13.30 -6.26 5.11
C ASP A 81 -11.79 -6.04 5.13
N VAL A 82 -11.23 -5.48 4.06
CA VAL A 82 -9.79 -5.23 3.94
C VAL A 82 -9.35 -4.18 4.97
N HIS A 83 -10.07 -3.06 5.10
CA HIS A 83 -9.75 -2.03 6.08
C HIS A 83 -9.94 -2.55 7.51
N GLN A 84 -11.06 -3.22 7.80
CA GLN A 84 -11.35 -3.78 9.12
C GLN A 84 -10.32 -4.84 9.54
N LYS A 85 -9.88 -5.70 8.61
CA LYS A 85 -8.82 -6.67 8.87
C LYS A 85 -7.48 -5.98 9.13
N ALA A 86 -7.15 -4.92 8.39
CA ALA A 86 -5.94 -4.15 8.61
C ALA A 86 -5.93 -3.49 10.00
N MET A 87 -7.05 -2.87 10.40
CA MET A 87 -7.20 -2.25 11.73
C MET A 87 -7.08 -3.28 12.86
N LYS A 88 -7.73 -4.44 12.74
CA LYS A 88 -7.59 -5.54 13.72
C LYS A 88 -6.17 -6.08 13.79
N THR A 89 -5.45 -6.13 12.68
CA THR A 89 -4.03 -6.57 12.66
C THR A 89 -3.12 -5.53 13.32
N ALA A 90 -3.38 -4.25 13.08
CA ALA A 90 -2.60 -3.15 13.65
C ALA A 90 -2.87 -2.95 15.15
N PHE A 91 -4.12 -3.11 15.60
CA PHE A 91 -4.53 -2.92 16.98
C PHE A 91 -5.48 -4.03 17.45
N PRO A 92 -4.96 -5.25 17.70
CA PRO A 92 -5.78 -6.43 17.99
C PRO A 92 -6.62 -6.35 19.27
N ASN A 93 -6.23 -5.47 20.20
CA ASN A 93 -6.90 -5.34 21.51
C ASN A 93 -7.86 -4.15 21.58
N GLN A 94 -8.02 -3.39 20.49
CA GLN A 94 -8.94 -2.25 20.46
C GLN A 94 -10.27 -2.59 19.82
N THR A 95 -11.34 -2.06 20.40
CA THR A 95 -12.67 -2.01 19.80
C THR A 95 -12.95 -0.60 19.32
N TRP A 96 -13.69 -0.48 18.21
CA TRP A 96 -14.07 0.80 17.61
C TRP A 96 -15.59 0.80 17.43
N ASP A 97 -16.30 1.03 18.53
CA ASP A 97 -17.76 0.88 18.60
C ASP A 97 -18.50 2.20 18.31
N ARG A 98 -17.85 3.12 17.60
CA ARG A 98 -18.43 4.42 17.22
C ARG A 98 -18.75 4.44 15.73
N GLU A 99 -19.90 5.01 15.41
CA GLU A 99 -20.26 5.34 14.04
C GLU A 99 -19.17 6.26 13.44
N PRO A 100 -18.67 5.97 12.23
CA PRO A 100 -17.70 6.82 11.57
C PRO A 100 -18.34 8.13 11.10
N LEU A 101 -17.73 9.26 11.48
CA LEU A 101 -18.08 10.61 11.00
C LEU A 101 -19.56 11.00 11.23
N PRO A 102 -20.10 10.84 12.46
CA PRO A 102 -21.53 11.06 12.71
C PRO A 102 -21.94 12.53 12.47
N ASP A 103 -21.02 13.46 12.72
CA ASP A 103 -21.28 14.90 12.63
C ASP A 103 -20.95 15.50 11.25
N LEU A 104 -20.45 14.68 10.30
CA LEU A 104 -20.11 15.15 8.96
C LEU A 104 -21.36 15.09 8.06
N PRO A 105 -21.75 16.19 7.39
CA PRO A 105 -22.85 16.16 6.42
C PRO A 105 -22.59 15.18 5.26
N GLU A 106 -23.64 14.57 4.71
CA GLU A 106 -23.53 13.64 3.59
C GLU A 106 -23.03 14.31 2.29
N ASP A 107 -23.30 15.60 2.14
CA ASP A 107 -22.95 16.44 0.98
C ASP A 107 -21.61 17.20 1.15
N SER A 108 -20.75 16.77 2.07
CA SER A 108 -19.45 17.41 2.38
C SER A 108 -18.44 17.43 1.22
N GLY A 109 -18.77 16.83 0.07
CA GLY A 109 -17.89 16.76 -1.09
C GLY A 109 -16.65 15.87 -0.87
N PRO A 110 -15.59 16.05 -1.67
CA PRO A 110 -14.41 15.19 -1.62
C PRO A 110 -13.66 15.26 -0.28
N ILE A 111 -13.20 14.10 0.18
CA ILE A 111 -12.45 13.95 1.44
C ILE A 111 -11.09 13.32 1.14
N LEU A 112 -10.03 13.95 1.63
CA LEU A 112 -8.68 13.39 1.67
C LEU A 112 -8.46 12.71 3.02
N ALA A 113 -8.21 11.41 3.00
CA ALA A 113 -7.65 10.70 4.13
C ALA A 113 -6.13 10.64 4.03
N ILE A 114 -5.43 11.12 5.06
CA ILE A 114 -3.97 11.03 5.19
C ILE A 114 -3.65 10.02 6.28
N VAL A 115 -2.94 8.95 5.92
CA VAL A 115 -2.39 8.00 6.89
C VAL A 115 -0.90 8.25 7.01
N SER A 116 -0.42 8.56 8.21
CA SER A 116 1.01 8.65 8.49
C SER A 116 1.44 7.51 9.41
N LEU A 117 2.39 6.67 8.99
CA LEU A 117 2.82 5.48 9.72
C LEU A 117 4.35 5.49 9.89
N LYS A 118 4.80 5.31 11.14
CA LYS A 118 6.19 5.00 11.49
C LYS A 118 6.22 3.67 12.22
N LEU A 119 7.08 2.77 11.78
CA LEU A 119 7.36 1.51 12.46
C LEU A 119 8.54 1.70 13.42
N LEU A 120 8.65 0.82 14.42
CA LEU A 120 9.82 0.75 15.29
C LEU A 120 11.02 0.26 14.48
N ASP A 121 12.17 0.86 14.74
CA ASP A 121 13.43 0.49 14.06
C ASP A 121 13.98 -0.84 14.61
N THR A 122 13.62 -1.21 15.84
CA THR A 122 14.08 -2.45 16.48
C THR A 122 13.07 -3.57 16.29
N PRO A 123 13.46 -4.70 15.66
CA PRO A 123 12.63 -5.90 15.60
C PRO A 123 12.24 -6.37 17.00
N ARG A 124 10.99 -6.78 17.18
CA ARG A 124 10.51 -7.46 18.39
C ARG A 124 10.17 -8.91 18.02
N PRO A 125 11.05 -9.87 18.35
CA PRO A 125 10.90 -11.27 17.96
C PRO A 125 9.57 -11.89 18.42
N ASP A 126 9.07 -11.46 19.58
CA ASP A 126 7.85 -12.00 20.20
C ASP A 126 6.61 -11.10 19.96
N ALA A 127 6.69 -10.12 19.06
CA ALA A 127 5.57 -9.22 18.80
C ALA A 127 4.44 -9.96 18.06
N THR A 128 3.28 -10.03 18.71
CA THR A 128 2.03 -10.57 18.13
C THR A 128 1.26 -9.53 17.31
N SER A 129 1.73 -8.29 17.26
CA SER A 129 1.12 -7.16 16.56
C SER A 129 2.14 -6.36 15.76
N MET A 130 1.65 -5.51 14.87
CA MET A 130 2.50 -4.66 14.02
C MET A 130 3.38 -3.73 14.89
N PRO A 131 4.69 -3.60 14.62
CA PRO A 131 5.60 -2.80 15.45
C PRO A 131 5.45 -1.31 15.14
N ILE A 132 4.31 -0.72 15.46
CA ILE A 132 3.99 0.68 15.18
C ILE A 132 4.64 1.58 16.23
N ALA A 133 5.46 2.54 15.79
CA ALA A 133 6.00 3.61 16.63
C ALA A 133 5.03 4.80 16.69
N SER A 134 4.41 5.14 15.56
CA SER A 134 3.36 6.15 15.49
C SER A 134 2.45 5.91 14.31
N ILE A 135 1.16 6.14 14.46
CA ILE A 135 0.19 6.16 13.37
C ILE A 135 -0.81 7.29 13.56
N GLY A 136 -1.07 8.05 12.50
CA GLY A 136 -2.13 9.06 12.45
C GLY A 136 -3.01 8.83 11.23
N ILE A 137 -4.32 9.02 11.40
CA ILE A 137 -5.31 9.00 10.32
C ILE A 137 -6.08 10.31 10.43
N GLU A 138 -5.90 11.19 9.46
CA GLU A 138 -6.42 12.54 9.46
C GLU A 138 -7.26 12.77 8.21
N LEU A 139 -8.36 13.52 8.33
CA LEU A 139 -9.31 13.77 7.24
C LEU A 139 -9.37 15.26 6.92
N TYR A 140 -9.28 15.60 5.64
CA TYR A 140 -9.28 16.97 5.14
C TYR A 140 -10.24 17.13 3.96
N THR A 141 -10.72 18.34 3.75
CA THR A 141 -11.47 18.74 2.56
C THR A 141 -10.71 19.86 1.83
N PRO A 142 -10.73 19.91 0.49
CA PRO A 142 -10.09 21.00 -0.23
C PRO A 142 -10.85 22.31 0.03
N LEU A 143 -10.14 23.34 0.45
CA LEU A 143 -10.71 24.68 0.52
C LEU A 143 -10.92 25.25 -0.89
N PRO A 144 -11.91 26.14 -1.07
CA PRO A 144 -12.09 26.88 -2.32
C PRO A 144 -10.85 27.73 -2.67
N GLY A 145 -10.54 27.82 -3.96
CA GLY A 145 -9.44 28.61 -4.51
C GLY A 145 -8.19 27.79 -4.83
N GLY A 146 -7.06 28.49 -4.92
CA GLY A 146 -5.75 27.90 -5.25
C GLY A 146 -5.36 28.04 -6.73
N VAL A 147 -4.13 27.62 -7.03
CA VAL A 147 -3.56 27.60 -8.37
C VAL A 147 -2.83 26.27 -8.56
N ALA A 148 -3.05 25.63 -9.72
CA ALA A 148 -2.32 24.46 -10.18
C ALA A 148 -1.65 24.82 -11.52
N VAL A 149 -0.34 24.57 -11.63
CA VAL A 149 0.42 24.85 -12.85
C VAL A 149 1.06 23.55 -13.37
N GLY A 150 0.67 23.11 -14.56
CA GLY A 150 1.18 21.87 -15.15
C GLY A 150 0.70 20.57 -14.53
N GLY A 151 -0.14 20.66 -13.50
CA GLY A 151 -0.63 19.53 -12.73
C GLY A 151 -0.89 19.94 -11.29
N ARG A 152 -1.36 18.97 -10.50
CA ARG A 152 -1.70 19.15 -9.10
C ARG A 152 -1.57 17.85 -8.33
N PHE A 153 -1.60 17.98 -7.01
CA PHE A 153 -1.53 16.85 -6.09
C PHE A 153 -2.85 16.04 -6.04
N ALA A 154 -3.99 16.73 -5.96
CA ALA A 154 -5.29 16.08 -5.98
C ALA A 154 -5.62 15.52 -7.38
N PRO A 155 -6.22 14.33 -7.51
CA PRO A 155 -6.63 13.76 -8.79
C PRO A 155 -7.53 14.70 -9.61
N ASP A 156 -7.46 14.62 -10.95
CA ASP A 156 -8.21 15.48 -11.88
C ASP A 156 -9.74 15.36 -11.76
N ALA A 157 -10.20 14.21 -11.26
CA ALA A 157 -11.60 13.94 -10.97
C ALA A 157 -12.16 14.88 -9.87
N ILE A 158 -11.31 15.38 -8.97
CA ILE A 158 -11.72 16.26 -7.87
C ILE A 158 -11.94 17.67 -8.38
N LYS A 159 -13.15 18.18 -8.21
CA LYS A 159 -13.50 19.56 -8.57
C LYS A 159 -13.38 20.46 -7.35
N VAL A 160 -12.38 21.34 -7.35
CA VAL A 160 -12.16 22.33 -6.31
C VAL A 160 -12.74 23.66 -6.76
N ARG A 161 -13.72 24.18 -6.02
CA ARG A 161 -14.39 25.44 -6.35
C ARG A 161 -13.36 26.58 -6.42
N GLY A 162 -13.27 27.27 -7.56
CA GLY A 162 -12.39 28.43 -7.72
C GLY A 162 -10.90 28.12 -7.89
N LEU A 163 -10.51 26.84 -8.02
CA LEU A 163 -9.15 26.47 -8.40
C LEU A 163 -8.85 26.95 -9.82
N ARG A 164 -7.73 27.63 -9.99
CA ARG A 164 -7.23 28.03 -11.32
C ARG A 164 -6.22 27.00 -11.81
N GLU A 165 -6.52 26.34 -12.92
CA GLU A 165 -5.61 25.40 -13.57
C GLU A 165 -4.95 26.08 -14.77
N ILE A 166 -3.62 26.12 -14.78
CA ILE A 166 -2.80 26.82 -15.76
C ILE A 166 -1.86 25.80 -16.43
N PRO A 167 -1.96 25.56 -17.74
CA PRO A 167 -0.99 24.74 -18.46
C PRO A 167 0.44 25.31 -18.35
N LEU A 168 1.47 24.47 -18.26
CA LEU A 168 2.87 24.96 -18.16
C LEU A 168 3.27 25.85 -19.35
N GLY A 169 2.81 25.51 -20.56
CA GLY A 169 3.11 26.28 -21.76
C GLY A 169 2.54 27.70 -21.77
N THR A 170 1.45 27.96 -21.03
CA THR A 170 0.90 29.32 -20.89
C THR A 170 1.57 30.08 -19.75
N ALA A 171 2.03 29.39 -18.70
CA ALA A 171 2.72 30.00 -17.56
C ALA A 171 4.14 30.48 -17.89
N GLN A 172 4.84 29.81 -18.81
CA GLN A 172 6.21 30.16 -19.19
C GLN A 172 6.31 31.36 -20.14
N GLY A 173 5.16 31.88 -20.61
CA GLY A 173 5.11 32.85 -21.69
C GLY A 173 5.51 32.18 -23.00
N GLN A 174 4.58 32.05 -23.95
CA GLN A 174 4.98 31.72 -25.32
C GLN A 174 6.04 32.73 -25.78
N PRO A 175 7.19 32.30 -26.33
CA PRO A 175 8.04 33.23 -27.05
C PRO A 175 7.19 33.82 -28.17
N ARG A 176 7.06 35.15 -28.17
CA ARG A 176 6.48 35.89 -29.29
C ARG A 176 7.35 35.74 -30.53
#